data_AF-A0A959VZ93-F1
#
_entry.id   AF-A0A959VZ93-F1
#
_cell.length_a   1.000
_cell.length_b   1.000
_cell.length_c   1.000
_cell.angle_alpha   90.00
_cell.angle_beta   90.00
_cell.angle_gamma   90.00
#
_symmetry.space_group_name_H-M   'P 1'
#
loop_
_entity.id
_entity.type
_entity.pdbx_description
1 polymer ?
#
loop_
_entity_poly.entity_id
_entity_poly.type
_entity_poly.pdbx_seq_one_letter_code
_entity_poly.pdbx_strand_id
1 'polypeptide(L)'
;MSAATGSEALERLAARVREEGPPLTVKESPARPMAGDPRYGELAATGPRTRGKAGEYAFVVEAVREGYLCHYGTSRILDDPDPDLALLAGDLFYAIGIRGLADLDDLESTGILSDLIRVAAGLQAAGRPDLAEVVWLGQIVALACGKDADQQAAVSGLEHGRDGAAGALAEWSARSAATSGMGREFDFAQTAIDSRPSNL
;
A
#
# COMPACT_ATOMS: atom_id res chain seq x y z
N MET A 1 21.76 -1.43 -10.58
CA MET A 1 20.32 -1.55 -10.94
C MET A 1 19.63 -0.36 -10.33
N SER A 2 18.91 0.43 -11.13
CA SER A 2 18.08 1.53 -10.59
C SER A 2 17.03 0.92 -9.66
N ALA A 3 16.78 1.55 -8.51
CA ALA A 3 15.64 1.16 -7.68
C ALA A 3 14.37 1.40 -8.50
N ALA A 4 13.49 0.41 -8.57
CA ALA A 4 12.18 0.60 -9.20
C ALA A 4 11.41 1.65 -8.39
N THR A 5 10.88 2.65 -9.07
CA THR A 5 10.22 3.78 -8.39
C THR A 5 8.71 3.59 -8.33
N GLY A 6 8.05 4.17 -7.33
CA GLY A 6 6.59 4.21 -7.27
C GLY A 6 5.99 4.89 -8.51
N SER A 7 6.70 5.85 -9.12
CA SER A 7 6.28 6.52 -10.36
C SER A 7 6.17 5.54 -11.53
N GLU A 8 7.18 4.67 -11.73
CA GLU A 8 7.17 3.67 -12.79
C GLU A 8 6.04 2.66 -12.61
N ALA A 9 5.76 2.27 -11.36
CA ALA A 9 4.64 1.39 -11.01
C ALA A 9 3.28 2.03 -11.36
N LEU A 10 3.08 3.31 -11.00
CA LEU A 10 1.86 4.05 -11.31
C LEU A 10 1.69 4.28 -12.82
N GLU A 11 2.78 4.58 -13.53
CA GLU A 11 2.77 4.69 -14.99
C GLU A 11 2.39 3.37 -15.67
N ARG A 12 2.93 2.24 -15.19
CA ARG A 12 2.58 0.91 -15.67
C ARG A 12 1.10 0.59 -15.42
N LEU A 13 0.56 0.94 -14.25
CA LEU A 13 -0.85 0.73 -13.94
C LEU A 13 -1.75 1.63 -14.80
N ALA A 14 -1.38 2.90 -14.97
CA ALA A 14 -2.05 3.84 -15.86
C ALA A 14 -2.06 3.34 -17.32
N ALA A 15 -0.94 2.81 -17.82
CA ALA A 15 -0.87 2.20 -19.14
C ALA A 15 -1.83 1.01 -19.25
N ARG A 16 -1.89 0.15 -18.23
CA ARG A 16 -2.82 -0.98 -18.20
C ARG A 16 -4.28 -0.53 -18.29
N VAL A 17 -4.68 0.50 -17.57
CA VAL A 17 -6.05 1.03 -17.64
C VAL A 17 -6.36 1.59 -19.03
N ARG A 18 -5.40 2.28 -19.66
CA ARG A 18 -5.58 2.76 -21.04
C ARG A 18 -5.76 1.62 -22.04
N GLU A 19 -5.11 0.47 -21.83
CA GLU A 19 -5.29 -0.74 -22.65
C GLU A 19 -6.68 -1.37 -22.49
N GLU A 20 -7.23 -1.40 -21.28
CA GLU A 20 -8.60 -1.89 -21.03
C GLU A 20 -9.66 -0.98 -21.68
N GLY A 21 -9.37 0.32 -21.79
CA GLY A 21 -10.21 1.31 -22.48
C GLY A 21 -11.38 1.82 -21.62
N PRO A 22 -12.40 2.43 -22.25
CA PRO A 22 -13.56 2.98 -21.54
C PRO A 22 -14.27 1.92 -20.68
N PRO A 23 -14.89 2.31 -19.55
CA PRO A 23 -15.28 3.68 -19.18
C PRO A 23 -14.26 4.45 -18.33
N LEU A 24 -13.11 3.87 -17.99
CA LEU A 24 -12.12 4.52 -17.13
C LEU A 24 -11.28 5.53 -17.91
N THR A 25 -11.17 6.75 -17.38
CA THR A 25 -10.27 7.77 -17.88
C THR A 25 -9.07 7.91 -16.95
N VAL A 26 -7.88 7.90 -17.52
CA VAL A 26 -6.62 8.09 -16.81
C VAL A 26 -6.18 9.54 -16.98
N LYS A 27 -5.65 10.16 -15.92
CA LYS A 27 -5.08 11.51 -15.98
C LYS A 27 -4.03 11.60 -17.11
N GLU A 28 -4.02 12.72 -17.83
CA GLU A 28 -3.07 12.95 -18.94
C GLU A 28 -1.60 12.85 -18.50
N SER A 29 -1.34 13.21 -17.24
CA SER A 29 -0.11 12.87 -16.53
C SER A 29 -0.52 12.26 -15.19
N PRO A 30 -0.29 10.95 -14.94
CA PRO A 30 -0.47 10.41 -13.60
C PRO A 30 0.39 11.26 -12.66
N ALA A 31 -0.21 11.75 -11.58
CA ALA A 31 0.40 12.79 -10.77
C ALA A 31 1.79 12.34 -10.32
N ARG A 32 2.80 13.18 -10.52
CA ARG A 32 4.09 13.01 -9.83
C ARG A 32 3.78 12.83 -8.35
N PRO A 33 4.41 11.88 -7.63
CA PRO A 33 4.12 11.65 -6.21
C PRO A 33 4.10 13.00 -5.49
N MET A 34 2.93 13.38 -4.98
CA MET A 34 2.78 14.68 -4.33
C MET A 34 3.63 14.69 -3.05
N ALA A 35 4.05 15.88 -2.62
CA ALA A 35 4.63 16.03 -1.30
C ALA A 35 3.62 15.50 -0.27
N GLY A 36 3.97 14.41 0.44
CA GLY A 36 3.08 13.73 1.40
C GLY A 36 2.49 12.38 0.95
N ASP A 37 2.85 11.84 -0.23
CA ASP A 37 2.58 10.44 -0.55
C ASP A 37 3.58 9.53 0.21
N PRO A 38 3.14 8.50 0.96
CA PRO A 38 4.02 7.60 1.70
C PRO A 38 4.96 6.73 0.85
N ARG A 39 4.80 6.68 -0.48
CA ARG A 39 5.71 5.94 -1.39
C ARG A 39 5.85 4.45 -1.04
N TYR A 40 4.74 3.79 -0.77
CA TYR A 40 4.74 2.39 -0.36
C TYR A 40 5.41 1.45 -1.37
N GLY A 41 5.33 1.72 -2.67
CA GLY A 41 6.03 0.93 -3.67
C GLY A 41 7.56 1.00 -3.54
N GLU A 42 8.12 2.17 -3.20
CA GLU A 42 9.56 2.33 -2.95
C GLU A 42 9.97 1.58 -1.68
N LEU A 43 9.17 1.69 -0.61
CA LEU A 43 9.40 0.94 0.63
C LEU A 43 9.34 -0.58 0.39
N ALA A 44 8.33 -1.05 -0.35
CA ALA A 44 8.19 -2.47 -0.68
C ALA A 44 9.37 -2.98 -1.52
N ALA A 45 9.92 -2.16 -2.41
CA ALA A 45 10.98 -2.53 -3.34
C ALA A 45 12.37 -2.70 -2.70
N THR A 46 12.62 -2.12 -1.53
CA THR A 46 13.96 -2.09 -0.91
C THR A 46 14.24 -3.25 0.04
N GLY A 47 13.21 -3.97 0.48
CA GLY A 47 13.36 -5.01 1.48
C GLY A 47 14.11 -6.27 1.01
N PRO A 48 14.66 -7.03 1.97
CA PRO A 48 15.48 -8.20 1.68
C PRO A 48 14.73 -9.30 0.91
N ARG A 49 13.41 -9.44 1.10
CA ARG A 49 12.59 -10.44 0.39
C ARG A 49 12.25 -10.03 -1.03
N THR A 50 12.11 -8.73 -1.26
CA THR A 50 11.46 -8.18 -2.45
C THR A 50 12.44 -7.56 -3.45
N ARG A 51 13.61 -7.11 -2.99
CA ARG A 51 14.62 -6.41 -3.82
C ARG A 51 15.05 -7.17 -5.07
N GLY A 52 14.98 -8.51 -5.05
CA GLY A 52 15.29 -9.35 -6.21
C GLY A 52 14.29 -9.17 -7.38
N LYS A 53 13.07 -8.73 -7.08
CA LYS A 53 12.00 -8.42 -8.04
C LYS A 53 11.35 -7.06 -7.71
N ALA A 54 12.19 -6.08 -7.35
CA ALA A 54 11.78 -4.78 -6.82
C ALA A 54 10.62 -4.12 -7.59
N GLY A 55 10.68 -4.09 -8.93
CA GLY A 55 9.65 -3.48 -9.76
C GLY A 55 8.30 -4.18 -9.75
N GLU A 56 8.28 -5.51 -9.58
CA GLU A 56 7.01 -6.25 -9.50
C GLU A 56 6.33 -6.01 -8.15
N TYR A 57 7.09 -5.99 -7.05
CA TYR A 57 6.53 -5.68 -5.73
C TYR A 57 6.09 -4.21 -5.60
N ALA A 58 6.85 -3.26 -6.17
CA ALA A 58 6.41 -1.88 -6.27
C ALA A 58 5.09 -1.77 -7.04
N PHE A 59 4.99 -2.42 -8.20
CA PHE A 59 3.77 -2.43 -9.00
C PHE A 59 2.57 -3.02 -8.26
N VAL A 60 2.73 -4.18 -7.62
CA VAL A 60 1.68 -4.82 -6.81
C VAL A 60 1.19 -3.87 -5.72
N VAL A 61 2.11 -3.29 -4.94
CA VAL A 61 1.76 -2.45 -3.80
C VAL A 61 1.06 -1.17 -4.25
N GLU A 62 1.53 -0.52 -5.32
CA GLU A 62 0.88 0.67 -5.85
C GLU A 62 -0.48 0.36 -6.48
N ALA A 63 -0.66 -0.81 -7.11
CA ALA A 63 -1.98 -1.25 -7.57
C ALA A 63 -2.96 -1.45 -6.41
N VAL A 64 -2.55 -2.15 -5.34
CA VAL A 64 -3.41 -2.29 -4.15
C VAL A 64 -3.67 -0.93 -3.50
N ARG A 65 -2.69 -0.02 -3.47
CA ARG A 65 -2.88 1.33 -2.92
C ARG A 65 -3.85 2.16 -3.76
N GLU A 66 -3.79 2.08 -5.09
CA GLU A 66 -4.80 2.71 -5.95
C GLU A 66 -6.18 2.12 -5.71
N GLY A 67 -6.28 0.79 -5.51
CA GLY A 67 -7.53 0.13 -5.14
C GLY A 67 -8.14 0.74 -3.88
N TYR A 68 -7.33 0.84 -2.82
CA TYR A 68 -7.72 1.46 -1.56
C TYR A 68 -8.12 2.93 -1.70
N LEU A 69 -7.38 3.71 -2.48
CA LEU A 69 -7.70 5.12 -2.71
C LEU A 69 -8.98 5.30 -3.51
N CYS A 70 -9.34 4.39 -4.41
CA CYS A 70 -10.64 4.45 -5.08
C CYS A 70 -11.80 4.18 -4.12
N HIS A 71 -11.59 3.33 -3.11
CA HIS A 71 -12.61 3.02 -2.10
C HIS A 71 -12.75 4.09 -1.00
N TYR A 72 -11.64 4.70 -0.58
CA TYR A 72 -11.59 5.50 0.66
C TYR A 72 -10.89 6.86 0.53
N GLY A 73 -10.53 7.28 -0.68
CA GLY A 73 -9.80 8.53 -0.89
C GLY A 73 -9.89 9.02 -2.32
N THR A 74 -8.77 9.52 -2.84
CA THR A 74 -8.67 10.01 -4.22
C THR A 74 -7.61 9.23 -4.97
N SER A 75 -7.99 8.60 -6.08
CA SER A 75 -7.04 7.90 -6.96
C SER A 75 -5.98 8.86 -7.48
N ARG A 76 -4.74 8.38 -7.52
CA ARG A 76 -3.61 9.12 -8.09
C ARG A 76 -3.61 9.05 -9.61
N ILE A 77 -4.18 8.00 -10.22
CA ILE A 77 -4.15 7.78 -11.69
C ILE A 77 -5.46 8.07 -12.42
N LEU A 78 -6.63 7.92 -11.80
CA LEU A 78 -7.92 8.10 -12.46
C LEU A 78 -8.36 9.57 -12.49
N ASP A 79 -8.90 10.00 -13.61
CA ASP A 79 -9.42 11.36 -13.80
C ASP A 79 -10.90 11.43 -13.43
N ASP A 80 -11.19 11.95 -12.23
CA ASP A 80 -12.52 12.18 -11.65
C ASP A 80 -13.58 11.12 -12.01
N PRO A 81 -13.35 9.83 -11.68
CA PRO A 81 -14.34 8.79 -11.96
C PRO A 81 -15.60 9.04 -11.14
N ASP A 82 -16.77 8.77 -11.74
CA ASP A 82 -18.02 8.68 -11.00
C ASP A 82 -17.86 7.71 -9.80
N PRO A 83 -18.46 7.97 -8.62
CA PRO A 83 -18.23 7.16 -7.43
C PRO A 83 -18.50 5.66 -7.60
N ASP A 84 -19.53 5.26 -8.35
CA ASP A 84 -19.83 3.84 -8.58
C ASP A 84 -18.75 3.20 -9.45
N LEU A 85 -18.24 3.94 -10.44
CA LEU A 85 -17.15 3.49 -11.28
C LEU A 85 -15.82 3.45 -10.52
N ALA A 86 -15.59 4.39 -9.60
CA ALA A 86 -14.42 4.38 -8.72
C ALA A 86 -14.39 3.11 -7.87
N LEU A 87 -15.52 2.69 -7.29
CA LEU A 87 -15.60 1.43 -6.53
C LEU A 87 -15.21 0.22 -7.38
N LEU A 88 -15.75 0.10 -8.60
CA LEU A 88 -15.41 -0.99 -9.52
C LEU A 88 -13.93 -0.95 -9.96
N ALA A 89 -13.38 0.25 -10.17
CA ALA A 89 -11.95 0.41 -10.45
C ALA A 89 -11.10 -0.01 -9.25
N GLY A 90 -11.59 0.27 -8.04
CA GLY A 90 -10.99 -0.19 -6.79
C GLY A 90 -10.83 -1.71 -6.75
N ASP A 91 -11.90 -2.43 -7.06
CA ASP A 91 -11.92 -3.89 -7.12
C ASP A 91 -10.99 -4.43 -8.22
N LEU A 92 -10.97 -3.80 -9.38
CA LEU A 92 -10.05 -4.13 -10.47
C LEU A 92 -8.59 -3.98 -10.02
N PHE A 93 -8.23 -2.88 -9.35
CA PHE A 93 -6.87 -2.61 -8.91
C PHE A 93 -6.42 -3.57 -7.81
N TYR A 94 -7.30 -3.94 -6.88
CA TYR A 94 -7.02 -5.04 -5.94
C TYR A 94 -6.77 -6.36 -6.68
N ALA A 95 -7.63 -6.71 -7.65
CA ALA A 95 -7.46 -7.94 -8.42
C ALA A 95 -6.13 -7.96 -9.20
N ILE A 96 -5.73 -6.83 -9.80
CA ILE A 96 -4.44 -6.68 -10.49
C ILE A 96 -3.27 -6.91 -9.53
N GLY A 97 -3.28 -6.27 -8.35
CA GLY A 97 -2.22 -6.42 -7.35
C GLY A 97 -2.11 -7.85 -6.83
N ILE A 98 -3.24 -8.47 -6.44
CA ILE A 98 -3.26 -9.85 -5.92
C ILE A 98 -2.84 -10.85 -7.01
N ARG A 99 -3.29 -10.66 -8.25
CA ARG A 99 -2.85 -11.50 -9.37
C ARG A 99 -1.35 -11.38 -9.61
N GLY A 100 -0.78 -10.18 -9.49
CA GLY A 100 0.65 -9.97 -9.57
C GLY A 100 1.43 -10.78 -8.55
N LEU A 101 0.94 -10.91 -7.31
CA LEU A 101 1.56 -11.79 -6.31
C LEU A 101 1.41 -13.28 -6.61
N ALA A 102 0.28 -13.69 -7.16
CA ALA A 102 0.09 -15.07 -7.61
C ALA A 102 1.06 -15.45 -8.74
N ASP A 103 1.30 -14.54 -9.69
CA ASP A 103 2.28 -14.72 -10.78
C ASP A 103 3.73 -14.76 -10.25
N LEU A 104 3.97 -14.16 -9.08
CA LEU A 104 5.26 -14.23 -8.37
C LEU A 104 5.44 -15.50 -7.53
N ASP A 105 4.39 -16.31 -7.36
CA ASP A 105 4.29 -17.46 -6.45
C ASP A 105 4.60 -17.11 -4.98
N ASP A 106 4.18 -15.91 -4.54
CA ASP A 106 4.42 -15.42 -3.19
C ASP A 106 3.14 -15.45 -2.35
N LEU A 107 2.86 -16.64 -1.80
CA LEU A 107 1.69 -16.87 -0.96
C LEU A 107 1.73 -16.07 0.35
N GLU A 108 2.92 -15.84 0.90
CA GLU A 108 3.04 -15.08 2.14
C GLU A 108 2.67 -13.61 1.93
N SER A 109 3.20 -12.99 0.89
CA SER A 109 2.83 -11.61 0.51
C SER A 109 1.35 -11.51 0.13
N THR A 110 0.79 -12.55 -0.49
CA THR A 110 -0.65 -12.60 -0.81
C THR A 110 -1.49 -12.53 0.47
N GLY A 111 -1.12 -13.30 1.49
CA GLY A 111 -1.77 -13.24 2.81
C GLY A 111 -1.60 -11.88 3.49
N ILE A 112 -0.40 -11.31 3.45
CA ILE A 112 -0.09 -9.98 4.01
C ILE A 112 -0.98 -8.88 3.40
N LEU A 113 -1.08 -8.82 2.06
CA LEU A 113 -1.93 -7.80 1.42
C LEU A 113 -3.42 -8.08 1.59
N SER A 114 -3.83 -9.35 1.66
CA SER A 114 -5.23 -9.70 1.95
C SER A 114 -5.63 -9.26 3.37
N ASP A 115 -4.76 -9.49 4.35
CA ASP A 115 -4.94 -9.01 5.72
C ASP A 115 -4.96 -7.48 5.78
N LEU A 116 -4.08 -6.80 5.03
CA LEU A 116 -4.09 -5.35 4.90
C LEU A 116 -5.44 -4.83 4.39
N ILE A 117 -5.93 -5.33 3.25
CA ILE A 117 -7.20 -4.90 2.65
C ILE A 117 -8.35 -5.08 3.66
N ARG A 118 -8.43 -6.26 4.27
CA ARG A 118 -9.46 -6.61 5.25
C ARG A 118 -9.44 -5.70 6.47
N VAL A 119 -8.27 -5.53 7.12
CA VAL A 119 -8.15 -4.75 8.36
C VAL A 119 -8.32 -3.25 8.08
N ALA A 120 -7.75 -2.74 6.99
CA ALA A 120 -7.90 -1.34 6.61
C ALA A 120 -9.36 -0.98 6.30
N ALA A 121 -10.09 -1.85 5.57
CA ALA A 121 -11.52 -1.68 5.33
C ALA A 121 -12.33 -1.65 6.64
N GLY A 122 -12.00 -2.54 7.59
CA GLY A 122 -12.64 -2.55 8.91
C GLY A 122 -12.38 -1.27 9.72
N LEU A 123 -11.15 -0.74 9.67
CA LEU A 123 -10.79 0.51 10.34
C LEU A 123 -11.47 1.74 9.69
N GLN A 124 -11.59 1.74 8.36
CA GLN A 124 -12.36 2.76 7.63
C GLN A 124 -13.84 2.74 8.03
N ALA A 125 -14.47 1.57 8.06
CA ALA A 125 -15.85 1.42 8.50
C ALA A 125 -16.07 1.84 9.96
N ALA A 126 -15.04 1.70 10.82
CA ALA A 126 -15.06 2.14 12.20
C ALA A 126 -14.75 3.65 12.39
N GLY A 127 -14.55 4.41 11.30
CA GLY A 127 -14.18 5.82 11.38
C GLY A 127 -12.79 6.06 11.96
N ARG A 128 -11.85 5.13 11.75
CA ARG A 128 -10.45 5.22 12.23
C ARG A 128 -9.45 5.16 11.07
N PRO A 129 -9.52 6.09 10.09
CA PRO A 129 -8.65 6.09 8.91
C PRO A 129 -7.16 6.24 9.27
N ASP A 130 -6.83 6.96 10.34
CA ASP A 130 -5.44 7.12 10.79
C ASP A 130 -4.79 5.77 11.17
N LEU A 131 -5.56 4.89 11.82
CA LEU A 131 -5.09 3.55 12.15
C LEU A 131 -4.93 2.68 10.90
N ALA A 132 -5.71 2.93 9.83
CA ALA A 132 -5.53 2.22 8.58
C ALA A 132 -4.17 2.53 7.95
N GLU A 133 -3.69 3.78 8.03
CA GLU A 133 -2.36 4.16 7.54
C GLU A 133 -1.22 3.51 8.37
N VAL A 134 -1.42 3.31 9.68
CA VAL A 134 -0.48 2.53 10.52
C VAL A 134 -0.43 1.07 10.06
N VAL A 135 -1.58 0.46 9.73
CA VAL A 135 -1.64 -0.90 9.18
C VAL A 135 -0.97 -0.97 7.82
N TRP A 136 -1.17 0.02 6.94
CA TRP A 136 -0.48 0.13 5.66
C TRP A 136 1.04 0.06 5.85
N LEU A 137 1.61 0.94 6.67
CA LEU A 137 3.05 0.96 6.89
C LEU A 137 3.57 -0.38 7.43
N GLY A 138 2.92 -0.94 8.45
CA GLY A 138 3.35 -2.20 9.05
C GLY A 138 3.24 -3.40 8.12
N GLN A 139 2.20 -3.47 7.29
CA GLN A 139 2.04 -4.56 6.32
C GLN A 139 3.02 -4.44 5.15
N ILE A 140 3.38 -3.23 4.70
CA ILE A 140 4.42 -3.06 3.68
C ILE A 140 5.80 -3.44 4.22
N VAL A 141 6.12 -3.11 5.47
CA VAL A 141 7.35 -3.59 6.11
C VAL A 141 7.34 -5.11 6.25
N ALA A 142 6.20 -5.72 6.62
CA ALA A 142 6.05 -7.17 6.68
C ALA A 142 6.21 -7.85 5.31
N LEU A 143 5.68 -7.24 4.25
CA LEU A 143 5.86 -7.72 2.88
C LEU A 143 7.34 -7.71 2.48
N ALA A 144 8.05 -6.62 2.80
CA ALA A 144 9.44 -6.40 2.40
C ALA A 144 10.46 -7.22 3.22
N CYS A 145 10.20 -7.42 4.51
CA CYS A 145 11.13 -8.06 5.47
C CYS A 145 10.70 -9.46 5.91
N GLY A 146 9.40 -9.78 5.82
CA GLY A 146 8.76 -10.96 6.40
C GLY A 146 7.93 -10.58 7.63
N LYS A 147 6.89 -11.36 7.90
CA LYS A 147 6.08 -11.21 9.12
C LYS A 147 6.55 -12.16 10.22
N ASP A 148 6.35 -11.76 11.47
CA ASP A 148 6.56 -12.60 12.66
C ASP A 148 5.31 -12.59 13.56
N ALA A 149 5.42 -13.23 14.72
CA ALA A 149 4.31 -13.35 15.65
C ALA A 149 3.90 -12.00 16.28
N ASP A 150 4.87 -11.11 16.53
CA ASP A 150 4.62 -9.80 17.14
C ASP A 150 3.84 -8.91 16.18
N GLN A 151 4.24 -8.89 14.91
CA GLN A 151 3.53 -8.20 13.83
C GLN A 151 2.09 -8.69 13.70
N GLN A 152 1.90 -10.02 13.64
CA GLN A 152 0.58 -10.62 13.50
C GLN A 152 -0.32 -10.31 14.70
N ALA A 153 0.24 -10.37 15.91
CA ALA A 153 -0.47 -10.02 17.14
C ALA A 153 -0.86 -8.54 17.19
N ALA A 154 -0.01 -7.63 16.70
CA ALA A 154 -0.31 -6.21 16.64
C ALA A 154 -1.41 -5.88 15.61
N VAL A 155 -1.36 -6.46 14.41
CA VAL A 155 -2.41 -6.31 13.38
C VAL A 155 -3.75 -6.87 13.86
N SER A 156 -3.75 -8.08 14.42
CA SER A 156 -4.93 -8.65 15.06
C SER A 156 -5.46 -7.75 16.18
N GLY A 157 -4.57 -7.08 16.92
CA GLY A 157 -4.94 -6.15 17.97
C GLY A 157 -5.67 -4.93 17.44
N LEU A 158 -5.18 -4.34 16.35
CA LEU A 158 -5.83 -3.21 15.69
C LEU A 158 -7.23 -3.55 15.19
N GLU A 159 -7.39 -4.72 14.56
CA GLU A 159 -8.69 -5.20 14.10
C GLU A 159 -9.70 -5.32 15.24
N HIS A 160 -9.28 -5.87 16.38
CA HIS A 160 -10.15 -6.09 17.53
C HIS A 160 -10.20 -4.89 18.49
N GLY A 161 -9.62 -3.75 18.12
CA GLY A 161 -9.61 -2.53 18.93
C GLY A 161 -8.86 -2.65 20.26
N ARG A 162 -7.80 -3.46 20.33
CA ARG A 162 -6.95 -3.56 21.51
C ARG A 162 -6.10 -2.30 21.68
N ASP A 163 -6.13 -1.72 22.88
CA ASP A 163 -5.28 -0.59 23.24
C ASP A 163 -3.80 -0.94 23.09
N GLY A 164 -3.00 0.03 22.63
CA GLY A 164 -1.56 -0.13 22.42
C GLY A 164 -1.15 -0.91 21.16
N ALA A 165 -2.09 -1.55 20.45
CA ALA A 165 -1.78 -2.34 19.24
C ALA A 165 -1.15 -1.49 18.12
N ALA A 166 -1.60 -0.23 17.97
CA ALA A 166 -1.00 0.72 17.03
C ALA A 166 0.48 1.00 17.35
N GLY A 167 0.79 1.28 18.62
CA GLY A 167 2.15 1.51 19.08
C GLY A 167 3.04 0.29 18.91
N ALA A 168 2.53 -0.90 19.24
CA ALA A 168 3.24 -2.16 19.04
C ALA A 168 3.58 -2.40 17.56
N LEU A 169 2.64 -2.12 16.63
CA LEU A 169 2.90 -2.26 15.20
C LEU A 169 3.92 -1.22 14.69
N ALA A 170 3.82 0.03 15.15
CA ALA A 170 4.76 1.09 14.77
C ALA A 170 6.18 0.78 15.24
N GLU A 171 6.35 0.38 16.51
CA GLU A 171 7.65 -0.02 17.06
C GLU A 171 8.23 -1.23 16.34
N TRP A 172 7.42 -2.24 16.06
CA TRP A 172 7.84 -3.40 15.27
C TRP A 172 8.31 -2.97 13.88
N SER A 173 7.55 -2.11 13.20
CA SER A 173 7.85 -1.66 11.84
C SER A 173 9.17 -0.90 11.78
N ALA A 174 9.40 0.02 12.72
CA ALA A 174 10.63 0.80 12.81
C ALA A 174 11.85 -0.10 13.07
N ARG A 175 11.74 -1.06 14.01
CA ARG A 175 12.82 -2.02 14.29
C ARG A 175 13.13 -2.88 13.05
N SER A 176 12.11 -3.43 12.41
CA SER A 176 12.26 -4.30 11.23
C SER A 176 12.83 -3.58 10.02
N ALA A 177 12.43 -2.33 9.78
CA ALA A 177 12.99 -1.50 8.72
C ALA A 177 14.46 -1.15 8.99
N ALA A 178 14.79 -0.78 10.23
CA ALA A 178 16.16 -0.43 10.62
C ALA A 178 17.12 -1.62 10.48
N THR A 179 16.75 -2.81 10.96
CA THR A 179 17.58 -4.02 10.85
C THR A 179 17.72 -4.52 9.42
N SER A 180 16.77 -4.19 8.54
CA SER A 180 16.75 -4.61 7.14
C SER A 180 17.35 -3.60 6.18
N GLY A 181 17.86 -2.46 6.67
CA GLY A 181 18.49 -1.42 5.85
C GLY A 181 17.51 -0.56 5.04
N MET A 182 16.25 -0.49 5.46
CA MET A 182 15.16 0.25 4.78
C MET A 182 14.83 1.59 5.45
N GLY A 183 15.70 2.07 6.35
CA GLY A 183 15.39 3.22 7.22
C GLY A 183 14.99 4.48 6.46
N ARG A 184 15.66 4.80 5.35
CA ARG A 184 15.37 6.01 4.56
C ARG A 184 13.96 5.99 3.97
N GLU A 185 13.60 4.90 3.30
CA GLU A 185 12.30 4.72 2.66
C GLU A 185 11.19 4.61 3.69
N PHE A 186 11.48 4.00 4.84
CA PHE A 186 10.57 3.95 5.99
C PHE A 186 10.31 5.36 6.55
N ASP A 187 11.35 6.16 6.75
CA ASP A 187 11.24 7.53 7.25
C ASP A 187 10.43 8.42 6.31
N PHE A 188 10.59 8.25 4.99
CA PHE A 188 9.76 8.95 4.01
C PHE A 188 8.28 8.58 4.14
N ALA A 189 7.99 7.28 4.26
CA ALA A 189 6.62 6.78 4.41
C ALA A 189 5.98 7.26 5.73
N GLN A 190 6.71 7.15 6.84
CA GLN A 190 6.26 7.57 8.16
C GLN A 190 6.02 9.09 8.20
N THR A 191 6.97 9.89 7.69
CA THR A 191 6.83 11.36 7.65
C THR A 191 5.60 11.78 6.85
N ALA A 192 5.33 11.10 5.73
CA ALA A 192 4.15 11.37 4.92
C ALA A 192 2.84 11.07 5.67
N ILE A 193 2.79 10.00 6.46
CA ILE A 193 1.63 9.67 7.33
C ILE A 193 1.48 10.73 8.43
N ASP A 194 2.56 11.04 9.15
CA ASP A 194 2.56 11.98 10.28
C ASP A 194 2.23 13.43 9.87
N SER A 195 2.53 13.78 8.62
CA SER A 195 2.28 15.12 8.08
C SER A 195 0.85 15.30 7.56
N ARG A 196 0.01 14.26 7.55
CA ARG A 196 -1.39 14.40 7.12
C ARG A 196 -2.18 15.16 8.20
N PRO A 197 -2.94 16.20 7.82
CA PRO A 197 -3.82 16.88 8.77
C PRO A 197 -4.84 15.88 9.31
N SER A 198 -4.96 15.78 10.63
CA SER A 198 -5.87 14.86 11.35
C SER A 198 -7.37 15.13 11.14
N ASN A 199 -7.74 15.89 10.11
CA ASN A 199 -9.08 16.39 9.89
C ASN A 199 -9.55 16.09 8.45
N LEU A 200 -10.18 14.93 8.28
CA LEU A 200 -11.30 14.72 7.37
C LEU A 200 -12.41 14.00 8.14
#